data_AF-A0A2V8F4Z0-F1
#
_entry.id   AF-A0A2V8F4Z0-F1
#
_cell.length_a   1.000
_cell.length_b   1.000
_cell.length_c   1.000
_cell.angle_alpha   90.00
_cell.angle_beta   90.00
_cell.angle_gamma   90.00
#
_symmetry.space_group_name_H-M   'P 1'
#
loop_
_entity.id
_entity.type
_entity.pdbx_description
1 polymer ?
#
loop_
_entity_poly.entity_id
_entity_poly.type
_entity_poly.pdbx_seq_one_letter_code
_entity_poly.pdbx_strand_id
1 'polypeptide(L)' 'MDQARLYGAFTAEINLEATPASASVDVTIHAPAEIVLAELEALLRHGDDQANLPESQVNLP' A
#
# COMPACT_ATOMS: atom_id res chain seq x y z
N MET A 1 16.24 -13.11 -7.03
CA MET A 1 15.40 -11.95 -7.38
C MET A 1 13.99 -12.28 -6.90
N ASP A 2 13.34 -11.32 -6.24
CA ASP A 2 11.95 -11.48 -5.77
C ASP A 2 11.00 -11.53 -6.98
N GLN A 3 10.12 -12.54 -7.02
CA GLN A 3 9.16 -12.72 -8.11
C GLN A 3 8.17 -11.56 -8.20
N ALA A 4 7.75 -10.96 -7.09
CA ALA A 4 6.76 -9.88 -7.10
C ALA A 4 7.30 -8.65 -7.85
N ARG A 5 8.56 -8.29 -7.59
CA ARG A 5 9.25 -7.18 -8.27
C ARG A 5 9.47 -7.45 -9.76
N LEU A 6 9.75 -8.70 -10.13
CA LEU A 6 9.91 -9.08 -11.54
C LEU A 6 8.64 -8.77 -12.36
N TYR A 7 7.46 -8.87 -11.74
CA TYR A 7 6.17 -8.55 -12.35
C TYR A 7 5.69 -7.11 -12.11
N GLY A 8 6.56 -6.23 -11.58
CA GLY A 8 6.24 -4.81 -11.38
C GLY A 8 5.29 -4.55 -10.20
N ALA A 9 5.15 -5.48 -9.26
CA ALA A 9 4.33 -5.26 -8.08
C ALA A 9 4.98 -4.25 -7.12
N PHE A 10 4.14 -3.40 -6.52
CA PHE A 10 4.51 -2.63 -5.34
C PHE A 10 4.58 -3.56 -4.12
N THR A 11 5.65 -3.47 -3.36
CA THR A 11 5.99 -4.39 -2.27
C THR A 11 6.05 -3.66 -0.94
N ALA A 12 5.38 -4.21 0.08
CA ALA A 12 5.39 -3.69 1.44
C ALA A 12 5.74 -4.80 2.44
N GLU A 13 6.56 -4.47 3.44
CA GLU A 13 6.86 -5.34 4.58
C GLU A 13 6.20 -4.78 5.84
N ILE A 14 5.50 -5.64 6.59
CA ILE A 14 4.91 -5.32 7.90
C ILE A 14 5.47 -6.33 8.91
N ASN A 15 6.34 -5.86 9.79
CA ASN A 15 6.97 -6.67 10.84
C ASN A 15 7.23 -5.80 12.07
N LEU A 16 7.46 -6.39 13.25
CA LEU A 16 7.86 -5.60 14.43
C LEU A 16 9.29 -5.08 14.32
N GLU A 17 10.17 -5.87 13.71
CA GLU A 17 11.59 -5.60 13.58
C GLU A 17 12.00 -5.74 12.10
N ALA A 18 13.05 -5.01 11.72
CA ALA A 18 13.59 -5.08 10.38
C ALA A 18 14.20 -6.46 10.10
N THR A 19 14.05 -6.93 8.88
CA THR A 19 14.67 -8.14 8.38
C THR A 19 15.67 -7.79 7.27
N PRO A 20 16.54 -8.72 6.84
CA PRO A 20 17.35 -8.50 5.64
C PRO A 20 16.50 -8.19 4.38
N ALA A 21 15.23 -8.62 4.34
CA ALA A 21 14.33 -8.34 3.23
C ALA A 21 13.81 -6.89 3.22
N SER A 22 13.87 -6.16 4.34
CA SER A 22 13.39 -4.77 4.41
C SER A 22 14.15 -3.84 3.45
N ALA A 23 15.41 -4.16 3.11
CA ALA A 23 16.20 -3.43 2.11
C ALA A 23 15.71 -3.65 0.66
N SER A 24 14.78 -4.59 0.45
CA SER A 24 14.33 -5.06 -0.85
C SER A 24 12.83 -4.89 -1.08
N VAL A 25 12.14 -4.12 -0.23
CA VAL A 25 10.74 -3.72 -0.42
C VAL A 25 10.64 -2.21 -0.67
N ASP A 26 9.49 -1.74 -1.13
CA ASP A 26 9.27 -0.32 -1.43
C ASP A 26 8.87 0.48 -0.18
N VAL A 27 8.15 -0.18 0.73
CA VAL A 27 7.77 0.37 2.03
C VAL A 27 7.99 -0.66 3.13
N THR A 28 8.52 -0.23 4.28
CA THR A 28 8.63 -1.04 5.50
C THR A 28 7.85 -0.37 6.62
N ILE A 29 7.01 -1.14 7.32
CA ILE A 29 6.19 -0.68 8.45
C ILE A 29 6.57 -1.50 9.69
N HIS A 30 7.06 -0.82 10.72
CA HIS A 30 7.47 -1.43 11.99
C HIS A 30 6.37 -1.34 13.05
N ALA A 31 5.43 -2.28 13.03
CA ALA A 31 4.28 -2.31 13.94
C ALA A 31 3.61 -3.70 13.97
N PRO A 32 2.77 -3.99 14.99
CA PRO A 32 1.98 -5.21 15.02
C PRO A 32 1.09 -5.32 13.77
N ALA A 33 1.15 -6.47 13.10
CA ALA A 33 0.46 -6.68 11.84
C ALA A 33 -1.06 -6.52 11.96
N GLU A 34 -1.63 -6.93 13.10
CA GLU A 34 -3.06 -6.82 13.39
C GLU A 34 -3.57 -5.37 13.43
N ILE A 35 -2.72 -4.41 13.79
CA ILE A 35 -3.08 -2.98 13.79
C ILE A 35 -2.99 -2.45 12.35
N VAL A 36 -1.86 -2.70 11.69
CA VAL A 36 -1.59 -2.18 10.34
C VAL A 36 -2.59 -2.71 9.32
N LEU A 37 -2.91 -4.01 9.36
CA LEU A 37 -3.84 -4.62 8.42
C LEU A 37 -5.28 -4.13 8.63
N ALA A 38 -5.69 -3.86 9.88
CA ALA A 38 -7.00 -3.29 10.16
C ALA A 38 -7.14 -1.86 9.62
N GLU A 39 -6.10 -1.03 9.76
CA GLU A 39 -6.08 0.32 9.18
C GLU A 39 -6.04 0.29 7.65
N LEU A 40 -5.22 -0.58 7.07
CA LEU A 40 -5.14 -0.75 5.61
C LEU A 40 -6.48 -1.21 5.02
N GLU A 41 -7.17 -2.13 5.68
CA GLU A 41 -8.51 -2.56 5.29
C GLU A 41 -9.51 -1.39 5.30
N ALA A 42 -9.49 -0.58 6.37
CA ALA A 42 -10.36 0.59 6.45
C ALA A 42 -10.09 1.59 5.32
N LEU A 43 -8.80 1.85 5.02
CA LEU A 43 -8.40 2.74 3.92
C LEU A 43 -8.84 2.22 2.56
N LEU A 44 -8.66 0.92 2.28
CA LEU A 44 -9.08 0.32 1.02
C LEU A 44 -10.61 0.38 0.85
N ARG A 45 -11.35 0.10 1.92
CA ARG A 45 -12.82 0.20 1.92
C ARG A 45 -13.32 1.62 1.69
N HIS A 46 -12.63 2.64 2.21
CA HIS A 46 -12.99 4.05 2.02
C HIS A 46 -12.46 4.65 0.71
N GLY A 47 -11.37 4.11 0.17
CA GLY A 47 -10.76 4.54 -1.10
C GLY A 47 -11.64 4.21 -2.31
N ASP A 48 -12.41 3.12 -2.25
CA ASP A 48 -13.39 2.76 -3.29
C ASP A 48 -14.49 3.82 -3.47
N ASP A 49 -14.85 4.55 -2.40
CA ASP A 49 -15.87 5.61 -2.46
C ASP A 49 -15.38 6.89 -3.17
N GLN A 50 -14.07 7.15 -3.18
CA GLN A 50 -13.45 8.34 -3.80
C GLN A 50 -13.07 8.11 -5.28
N ALA A 51 -12.91 6.86 -5.72
CA ALA A 51 -12.59 6.52 -7.11
C ALA A 51 -13.79 6.65 -8.08
N ASN A 52 -14.98 6.99 -7.57
CA ASN A 52 -16.24 7.07 -8.33
C ASN A 52 -16.73 8.52 -8.57
N LEU A 53 -15.85 9.52 -8.44
CA LEU A 53 -16.17 10.90 -8.81
C LEU A 53 -16.28 11.01 -10.34
N PRO A 54 -17.40 11.49 -10.91
CA PRO A 54 -17.53 11.66 -12.36
C PRO A 54 -16.51 12.69 -12.87
N GLU A 55 -15.87 12.38 -13.99
CA GLU A 55 -14.80 13.15 -14.66
C GLU A 55 -15.18 14.60 -15.09
N SER A 56 -16.31 15.13 -14.64
CA SER A 56 -16.87 16.41 -15.10
C SER A 56 -16.39 17.64 -14.31
N GLN A 57 -15.16 17.64 -13.79
CA GLN A 57 -14.56 18.82 -13.15
C GLN A 57 -13.07 19.05 -13.45
N VAL A 58 -12.61 18.69 -14.65
CA VAL A 58 -11.36 19.27 -15.18
C VAL A 58 -11.73 20.50 -16.02
N ASN A 59 -11.90 21.63 -15.35
CA ASN A 59 -11.90 22.94 -16.01
C ASN A 59 -10.45 23.43 -16.03
N LEU A 60 -9.74 23.23 -17.14
CA LEU A 60 -8.46 23.87 -17.38
C LEU A 60 -8.70 25.27 -17.97
N PRO A 61 -7.95 26.30 -17.54
CA PRO A 61 -7.99 27.63 -18.17
C PRO A 61 -7.50 27.60 -19.62
#